data_AF-A0A968T0N5-F1
#
_entry.id   AF-A0A968T0N5-F1
#
_cell.length_a   1.000
_cell.length_b   1.000
_cell.length_c   1.000
_cell.angle_alpha   90.00
_cell.angle_beta   90.00
_cell.angle_gamma   90.00
#
_symmetry.space_group_name_H-M   'P 1'
#
loop_
_entity.id
_entity.type
_entity.pdbx_description
1 polymer ?
#
loop_
_entity_poly.entity_id
_entity_poly.type
_entity_poly.pdbx_seq_one_letter_code
_entity_poly.pdbx_strand_id
1 'polypeptide(L)'
;MKINTVYILSILLTLVGCKTQEEDNTKFVNRFMGSADNGAIVPAAAVPFGMMQCGPNTTDKGVGYYYEDSHILGFSHVIKVAVVVPIFTIFICSA
;
A
#
# COMPACT_ATOMS: atom_id res chain seq x y z
N MET A 1 -9.86 37.30 -46.10
CA MET A 1 -9.00 36.47 -45.21
C MET A 1 -9.46 35.02 -45.27
N LYS A 2 -8.82 34.18 -46.10
CA LYS A 2 -9.02 32.73 -46.09
C LYS A 2 -8.00 32.13 -45.13
N ILE A 3 -8.25 32.27 -43.82
CA ILE A 3 -7.41 31.58 -42.84
C ILE A 3 -7.61 30.09 -43.07
N ASN A 4 -6.50 29.43 -43.38
CA ASN A 4 -6.42 28.14 -44.04
C ASN A 4 -7.06 27.04 -43.17
N THR A 5 -8.27 26.59 -43.54
CA THR A 5 -9.12 25.64 -42.81
C THR A 5 -8.40 24.33 -42.45
N VAL A 6 -7.36 23.99 -43.21
CA VAL A 6 -6.45 22.86 -42.95
C VAL A 6 -5.73 22.98 -41.59
N TYR A 7 -5.33 24.18 -41.16
CA TYR A 7 -4.67 24.36 -39.87
C TYR A 7 -5.65 24.18 -38.69
N ILE A 8 -6.92 24.57 -38.86
CA ILE A 8 -7.95 24.36 -37.82
C ILE A 8 -8.23 22.86 -37.65
N LEU A 9 -8.28 22.10 -38.74
CA LEU A 9 -8.49 20.65 -38.70
C LEU A 9 -7.28 19.91 -38.11
N SER A 10 -6.05 20.37 -38.41
CA SER A 10 -4.82 19.83 -37.83
C SER A 10 -4.71 20.08 -36.33
N ILE A 11 -5.13 21.26 -35.85
CA ILE A 11 -5.15 21.58 -34.41
C ILE A 11 -6.23 20.78 -33.69
N LEU A 12 -7.41 20.59 -34.30
CA LEU A 12 -8.48 19.81 -33.68
C LEU A 12 -8.10 18.33 -33.51
N LEU A 13 -7.29 17.78 -34.43
CA LEU A 13 -6.85 16.40 -34.40
C LEU A 13 -5.82 16.12 -33.29
N THR A 14 -4.97 17.09 -32.95
CA THR A 14 -3.94 16.94 -31.91
C THR A 14 -4.50 17.06 -30.49
N LEU A 15 -5.62 17.78 -30.29
CA LEU A 15 -6.27 17.89 -28.97
C LEU A 15 -7.00 16.61 -28.52
N VAL A 16 -7.38 15.72 -29.44
CA VAL A 16 -8.14 14.49 -29.10
C VAL A 16 -7.20 13.31 -28.73
N GLY A 17 -5.92 13.39 -29.06
CA GLY A 17 -4.96 12.28 -28.92
C GLY A 17 -4.31 12.12 -27.53
N CYS A 18 -4.41 13.12 -26.65
CA CYS A 18 -3.73 13.05 -25.35
C CYS A 18 -4.58 12.28 -24.34
N LYS A 19 -4.34 10.96 -24.22
CA LYS A 19 -4.83 10.14 -23.12
C LYS A 19 -3.66 9.80 -22.21
N THR A 20 -3.63 10.36 -21.01
CA THR A 20 -2.74 9.91 -19.94
C THR A 20 -3.31 8.61 -19.37
N GLN A 21 -2.68 7.49 -19.71
CA GLN A 21 -2.98 6.20 -19.11
C GLN A 21 -2.17 6.09 -17.82
N GLU A 22 -2.77 6.45 -16.68
CA GLU A 22 -2.17 6.20 -15.38
C GLU A 22 -2.21 4.70 -15.09
N GLU A 23 -1.08 4.03 -15.32
CA GLU A 23 -0.89 2.65 -14.89
C GLU A 23 -0.58 2.63 -13.38
N ASP A 24 -1.56 2.19 -12.61
CA ASP A 24 -1.42 2.00 -11.16
C ASP A 24 -0.74 0.66 -10.85
N ASN A 25 0.58 0.72 -10.63
CA ASN A 25 1.41 -0.43 -10.27
C ASN A 25 1.15 -0.96 -8.85
N THR A 26 0.41 -0.24 -8.01
CA THR A 26 0.13 -0.71 -6.63
C THR A 26 -0.77 -1.94 -6.61
N LYS A 27 -1.50 -2.19 -7.69
CA LYS A 27 -2.39 -3.36 -7.87
C LYS A 27 -1.65 -4.69 -7.88
N PHE A 28 -0.35 -4.70 -8.19
CA PHE A 28 0.46 -5.92 -8.18
C PHE A 28 0.96 -6.30 -6.78
N VAL A 29 0.82 -5.42 -5.79
CA VAL A 29 1.36 -5.63 -4.44
C VAL A 29 0.33 -6.39 -3.59
N ASN A 30 0.58 -7.68 -3.35
CA ASN A 30 -0.20 -8.47 -2.39
C ASN A 30 0.44 -8.41 -1.00
N ARG A 31 -0.22 -7.71 -0.07
CA ARG A 31 0.24 -7.52 1.32
C ARG A 31 0.12 -8.77 2.21
N PHE A 32 -0.61 -9.80 1.79
CA PHE A 32 -0.79 -11.05 2.54
C PHE A 32 0.18 -12.15 2.10
N MET A 33 1.01 -11.89 1.09
CA MET A 33 1.99 -12.87 0.65
C MET A 33 3.06 -13.05 1.72
N GLY A 34 3.19 -14.26 2.25
CA GLY A 34 4.12 -14.56 3.34
C GLY A 34 3.64 -14.15 4.74
N SER A 35 2.35 -13.85 4.94
CA SER A 35 1.78 -13.66 6.28
C SER A 35 1.30 -14.96 6.94
N ALA A 36 1.49 -16.09 6.27
CA ALA A 36 1.19 -17.43 6.76
C ALA A 36 2.45 -18.04 7.39
N ASP A 37 2.24 -18.80 8.48
CA ASP A 37 3.28 -19.55 9.20
C ASP A 37 4.57 -18.73 9.49
N ASN A 38 5.69 -19.05 8.84
CA ASN A 38 7.02 -18.50 9.14
C ASN A 38 7.41 -17.25 8.36
N GLY A 39 6.54 -16.71 7.51
CA GLY A 39 6.93 -15.64 6.59
C GLY A 39 7.16 -14.28 7.25
N ALA A 40 6.81 -14.09 8.53
CA ALA A 40 7.10 -12.88 9.33
C ALA A 40 6.71 -11.55 8.65
N ILE A 41 5.78 -11.59 7.68
CA ILE A 41 5.23 -10.42 6.98
C ILE A 41 3.86 -10.12 7.55
N VAL A 42 3.62 -8.85 7.85
CA VAL A 42 2.34 -8.38 8.39
C VAL A 42 1.71 -7.41 7.38
N PRO A 43 0.42 -7.59 7.03
CA PRO A 43 -0.30 -6.69 6.14
C PRO A 43 -0.61 -5.37 6.86
N ALA A 44 0.31 -4.42 6.76
CA ALA A 44 0.15 -3.11 7.38
C ALA A 44 0.14 -1.99 6.33
N ALA A 45 -0.41 -0.84 6.73
CA ALA A 45 -0.28 0.41 6.01
C ALA A 45 1.02 1.11 6.45
N ALA A 46 1.97 1.24 5.52
CA ALA A 46 3.19 2.00 5.68
C ALA A 46 3.59 2.63 4.35
N VAL A 47 4.28 3.77 4.42
CA VAL A 47 5.02 4.34 3.29
C VAL A 47 6.44 3.76 3.30
N PRO A 48 7.10 3.63 2.13
CA PRO A 48 8.48 3.16 2.09
C PRO A 48 9.38 4.04 2.96
N PHE A 49 10.15 3.41 3.87
CA PHE A 49 11.00 4.07 4.89
C PHE A 49 10.25 4.96 5.89
N GLY A 50 8.93 4.81 5.99
CA GLY A 50 8.12 5.47 7.02
C GLY A 50 8.44 4.92 8.41
N MET A 51 8.45 5.81 9.41
CA MET A 51 8.69 5.43 10.81
C MET A 51 7.46 4.76 11.46
N MET A 52 6.30 4.80 10.80
CA MET A 52 5.04 4.33 11.33
C MET A 52 4.42 3.30 10.40
N GLN A 53 4.02 2.17 10.98
CA GLN A 53 3.38 1.07 10.28
C GLN A 53 2.17 0.62 11.11
N CYS A 54 0.97 0.97 10.66
CA CYS A 54 -0.28 0.66 11.34
C CYS A 54 -0.95 -0.57 10.73
N GLY A 55 -1.51 -1.46 11.54
CA GLY A 55 -2.24 -2.62 11.02
C GLY A 55 -2.78 -3.57 12.10
N PRO A 56 -3.41 -4.66 11.67
CA PRO A 56 -4.10 -5.60 12.55
C PRO A 56 -3.11 -6.53 13.26
N ASN A 57 -3.45 -6.87 14.51
CA ASN A 57 -2.78 -7.91 15.29
C ASN A 57 -3.78 -9.04 15.60
N THR A 58 -3.41 -10.28 15.32
CA THR A 58 -4.18 -11.49 15.69
C THR A 58 -3.61 -12.15 16.95
N THR A 59 -2.33 -11.90 17.26
CA THR A 59 -1.65 -12.42 18.45
C THR A 59 -0.67 -11.39 19.01
N ASP A 60 -0.32 -11.54 20.28
CA ASP A 60 0.72 -10.78 20.97
C ASP A 60 2.14 -11.36 20.76
N LYS A 61 2.23 -12.56 20.16
CA LYS A 61 3.48 -13.30 19.93
C LYS A 61 4.09 -13.03 18.55
N GLY A 62 5.42 -13.15 18.44
CA GLY A 62 6.14 -13.04 17.18
C GLY A 62 5.96 -11.67 16.50
N VAL A 63 5.61 -11.68 15.21
CA VAL A 63 5.31 -10.47 14.41
C VAL A 63 3.90 -9.91 14.66
N GLY A 64 3.04 -10.68 15.34
CA GLY A 64 1.74 -10.23 15.84
C GLY A 64 0.56 -10.44 14.89
N TYR A 65 0.77 -10.97 13.68
CA TYR A 65 -0.30 -11.31 12.73
C TYR A 65 0.01 -12.65 12.05
N TYR A 66 -0.97 -13.55 12.07
CA TYR A 66 -0.97 -14.81 11.32
C TYR A 66 -2.22 -14.87 10.46
N TYR A 67 -2.06 -15.27 9.19
CA TYR A 67 -3.18 -15.35 8.25
C TYR A 67 -4.20 -16.43 8.62
N GLU A 68 -3.77 -17.45 9.37
CA GLU A 68 -4.56 -18.58 9.82
C GLU A 68 -5.54 -18.22 10.95
N ASP A 69 -5.29 -17.13 11.66
CA ASP A 69 -6.12 -16.71 12.79
C ASP A 69 -7.44 -16.06 12.32
N SER A 70 -8.56 -16.52 12.87
CA SER A 70 -9.89 -15.98 12.56
C SER A 70 -10.28 -14.76 13.39
N HIS A 71 -9.46 -14.35 14.35
CA HIS A 71 -9.76 -13.27 15.30
C HIS A 71 -8.66 -12.20 15.29
N ILE A 72 -9.10 -10.94 15.24
CA ILE A 72 -8.22 -9.77 15.37
C ILE A 72 -8.35 -9.26 16.80
N LEU A 73 -7.23 -9.15 17.52
CA LEU A 73 -7.16 -8.62 18.88
C LEU A 73 -7.29 -7.10 18.90
N GLY A 74 -6.73 -6.42 17.89
CA GLY A 74 -6.77 -4.97 17.79
C GLY A 74 -5.87 -4.44 16.67
N PHE A 75 -5.72 -3.12 16.63
CA PHE A 75 -4.82 -2.44 15.72
C PHE A 75 -3.69 -1.79 16.50
N SER A 76 -2.45 -2.03 16.05
CA SER A 76 -1.27 -1.39 16.62
C SER A 76 -0.80 -0.26 15.71
N HIS A 77 -0.30 0.81 16.31
CA HIS A 77 0.29 1.95 15.60
C HIS A 77 1.69 1.68 15.04
N VAL A 78 2.35 0.66 15.59
CA VAL A 78 3.64 0.16 15.13
C VAL A 78 3.58 -1.36 15.15
N ILE A 79 3.84 -1.98 14.01
CA ILE A 79 3.91 -3.43 13.85
C ILE A 79 5.37 -3.89 13.80
N LYS A 80 5.62 -5.11 14.29
CA LYS A 80 6.91 -5.79 14.13
C LYS A 80 7.00 -6.36 12.73
N VAL A 81 7.94 -5.86 11.92
CA VAL A 81 8.36 -6.50 10.67
C VAL A 81 9.76 -7.06 10.87
N ALA A 82 10.07 -8.18 10.22
CA ALA A 82 11.40 -8.79 10.27
C ALA A 82 12.53 -7.92 9.63
N VAL A 83 12.19 -6.75 9.08
CA VAL A 83 13.15 -5.77 8.57
C VAL A 83 13.72 -4.97 9.76
N VAL A 84 15.05 -4.86 9.80
CA VAL A 84 15.85 -4.32 10.92
C VAL A 84 15.57 -2.84 11.19
N VAL A 85 14.42 -2.54 11.80
CA VAL A 85 14.15 -1.25 12.44
C VAL A 85 13.88 -1.53 13.91
N PRO A 86 14.81 -1.17 14.81
CA PRO A 86 14.63 -1.39 16.24
C PRO A 86 13.58 -0.40 16.75
N ILE A 87 12.35 -0.85 17.02
CA ILE A 87 11.32 0.01 17.62
C ILE A 87 11.00 -0.47 19.03
N PHE A 88 11.32 0.39 19.99
CA PHE A 88 10.87 0.35 21.37
C PHE A 88 9.35 0.50 21.44
N THR A 89 8.70 -0.40 22.17
CA THR A 89 7.35 -0.27 22.74
C THR A 89 6.18 -0.18 21.74
N ILE A 90 5.48 -1.31 21.57
CA ILE A 90 4.17 -1.38 20.92
C ILE A 90 3.12 -1.10 21.98
N PHE A 91 2.44 0.05 21.88
CA PHE A 91 1.16 0.25 22.56
C PHE A 91 0.06 -0.39 21.71
N ILE A 92 -0.49 -1.50 22.19
CA ILE A 92 -1.75 -2.03 21.67
C ILE A 92 -2.83 -1.08 22.18
N CYS A 93 -3.47 -0.33 21.26
CA CYS A 93 -4.61 0.49 21.59
C CYS A 93 -5.83 -0.43 21.70
N SER A 94 -5.97 -1.07 22.87
CA SER A 94 -7.23 -1.72 23.26
C SER A 94 -8.20 -0.64 23.70
N ALA A 95 -9.34 -0.55 23.00
CA ALA A 95 -10.51 0.19 23.45
C ALA A 95 -11.20 -0.56 24.61
#